data_AF-A0A420RFY5-F1
#
_entry.id   AF-A0A420RFY5-F1
#
_cell.length_a   1.000
_cell.length_b   1.000
_cell.length_c   1.000
_cell.angle_alpha   90.00
_cell.angle_beta   90.00
_cell.angle_gamma   90.00
#
_symmetry.space_group_name_H-M   'P 1'
#
loop_
_entity.id
_entity.type
_entity.pdbx_description
1 polymer ?
#
loop_
_entity_poly.entity_id
_entity_poly.type
_entity_poly.pdbx_seq_one_letter_code
_entity_poly.pdbx_strand_id
1 'polypeptide(L)'
;MSELICTIGSRLRDERSRLGLSQTALGEIVGASKRTVIDWEKGATSPTSAQLADLAEIGLDPLYVLVGQRSVARPGLAQEQIAMFNEVIDTFWALSDDSRAIALTMLGGLLRKDVQAEASRSVPISAYAYAHASGGVREATPKELAAIKAGLETQLKDASSARFSNVRVNGEGSFCGLVNSKNGFGAYGGYTPMTGLLFDLNGKLTAHVMGLDSPEAVQMVCEDKGLSLPPA
;
A
#
# COMPACT_ATOMS: atom_id res chain seq x y z
N MET A 1 31.89 9.71 -6.83
CA MET A 1 32.03 10.84 -5.89
C MET A 1 30.87 10.79 -4.93
N SER A 2 31.19 10.71 -3.63
CA SER A 2 30.33 10.62 -2.44
C SER A 2 29.36 9.44 -2.37
N GLU A 3 29.82 8.35 -1.74
CA GLU A 3 28.91 7.51 -0.95
C GLU A 3 28.15 8.43 0.03
N LEU A 4 26.82 8.34 0.07
CA LEU A 4 26.04 8.94 1.14
C LEU A 4 26.43 8.21 2.44
N ILE A 5 27.36 8.78 3.22
CA ILE A 5 27.63 8.28 4.56
C ILE A 5 26.37 8.53 5.39
N CYS A 6 25.64 7.46 5.70
CA CYS A 6 24.51 7.49 6.62
C CYS A 6 25.08 7.71 8.04
N THR A 7 24.97 8.94 8.54
CA THR A 7 25.47 9.32 9.87
C THR A 7 24.36 9.16 10.93
N ILE A 8 24.74 9.19 12.21
CA ILE A 8 23.76 9.24 13.32
C ILE A 8 22.78 10.41 13.13
N GLY A 9 23.29 11.57 12.69
CA GLY A 9 22.47 12.76 12.43
C GLY A 9 21.46 12.57 11.30
N SER A 10 21.83 11.91 10.20
CA SER A 10 20.87 11.60 9.13
C SER A 10 19.80 10.62 9.61
N ARG A 11 20.17 9.60 10.40
CA ARG A 11 19.19 8.64 10.93
C ARG A 11 18.24 9.26 11.96
N LEU A 12 18.72 10.21 12.76
CA LEU A 12 17.86 10.99 13.65
C LEU A 12 16.85 11.84 12.87
N ARG A 13 17.29 12.47 11.77
CA ARG A 13 16.39 13.20 10.86
C ARG A 13 15.34 12.29 10.25
N ASP A 14 15.73 11.10 9.82
CA ASP A 14 14.82 10.11 9.24
C ASP A 14 13.72 9.74 10.23
N GLU A 15 14.08 9.41 11.47
CA GLU A 15 13.12 9.05 12.51
C GLU A 15 12.21 10.21 12.90
N ARG A 16 12.76 11.42 13.07
CA ARG A 16 11.94 12.61 13.31
C ARG A 16 10.90 12.81 12.20
N SER A 17 11.33 12.67 10.95
CA SER A 17 10.46 12.86 9.78
C SER A 17 9.42 11.75 9.68
N ARG A 18 9.78 10.51 10.01
CA ARG A 18 8.85 9.36 10.10
C ARG A 18 7.75 9.60 11.12
N LEU A 19 8.06 10.26 12.23
CA LEU A 19 7.09 10.63 13.27
C LEU A 19 6.29 11.91 12.93
N GLY A 20 6.56 12.56 11.80
CA GLY A 20 5.88 13.80 11.40
C GLY A 20 6.24 15.01 12.27
N LEU A 21 7.33 14.94 13.04
CA LEU A 21 7.71 16.00 13.99
C LEU A 21 8.53 17.09 13.31
N SER A 22 8.30 18.34 13.68
CA SER A 22 9.21 19.44 13.33
C SER A 22 10.48 19.41 14.21
N GLN A 23 11.56 20.05 13.77
CA GLN A 23 12.77 20.17 14.60
C GLN A 23 12.52 20.92 15.92
N THR A 24 11.59 21.87 15.92
CA THR A 24 11.16 22.56 17.14
C THR A 24 10.43 21.61 18.08
N ALA A 25 9.45 20.87 17.56
CA ALA A 25 8.65 19.94 18.35
C ALA A 25 9.50 18.82 18.97
N LEU A 26 10.44 18.25 18.21
CA LEU A 26 11.37 17.26 18.76
C LEU A 26 12.25 17.84 19.87
N GLY A 27 12.70 19.09 19.72
CA GLY A 27 13.47 19.78 20.75
C GLY A 27 12.67 20.00 22.03
N GLU A 28 11.43 20.47 21.92
CA GLU A 28 10.54 20.72 23.06
C GLU A 28 10.32 19.46 23.91
N ILE A 29 10.20 18.28 23.29
CA ILE A 29 9.99 17.00 23.99
C ILE A 29 11.15 16.66 24.93
N VAL A 30 12.38 17.00 24.55
CA VAL A 30 13.60 16.65 25.30
C VAL A 30 14.30 17.86 25.92
N GLY A 31 13.60 19.00 26.04
CA GLY A 31 14.15 20.23 26.60
C GLY A 31 15.33 20.82 25.81
N ALA A 32 15.41 20.55 24.50
CA ALA A 32 16.45 21.05 23.60
C ALA A 32 15.94 22.17 22.69
N SER A 33 16.84 23.08 22.28
CA SER A 33 16.48 24.12 21.31
C SER A 33 16.39 23.56 19.89
N LYS A 34 15.61 24.22 19.00
CA LYS A 34 15.62 23.92 17.56
C LYS A 34 17.04 23.91 16.97
N ARG A 35 17.90 24.82 17.44
CA ARG A 35 19.30 24.92 16.99
C ARG A 35 20.09 23.66 17.36
N THR A 36 19.90 23.16 18.58
CA THR A 36 20.51 21.91 19.06
C THR A 36 20.10 20.73 18.19
N VAL A 37 18.82 20.62 17.84
CA VAL A 37 18.33 19.55 16.94
C VAL A 37 18.94 19.65 15.55
N ILE A 38 19.10 20.86 14.99
CA ILE A 38 19.80 21.07 13.71
C ILE A 38 21.24 20.59 13.79
N ASP A 39 21.94 20.87 14.89
CA ASP A 39 23.33 20.47 15.09
C ASP A 39 23.45 18.94 15.25
N TRP A 40 22.49 18.29 15.92
CA TRP A 40 22.38 16.83 15.95
C TRP A 40 22.21 16.23 14.55
N GLU A 41 21.25 16.73 13.77
CA GLU A 41 20.96 16.18 12.43
C GLU A 41 22.08 16.42 11.42
N LYS A 42 22.92 17.44 11.64
CA LYS A 42 24.14 17.68 10.85
C LYS A 42 25.34 16.86 11.33
N GLY A 43 25.21 16.15 12.44
CA GLY A 43 26.30 15.38 13.06
C GLY A 43 27.35 16.24 13.76
N ALA A 44 27.05 17.52 14.06
CA ALA A 44 27.95 18.39 14.80
C ALA A 44 27.99 18.04 16.30
N THR A 45 26.86 17.59 16.84
CA THR A 45 26.71 17.03 18.19
C THR A 45 25.75 15.83 18.13
N SER A 46 25.42 15.21 19.26
CA SER A 46 24.43 14.11 19.30
C SER A 46 23.55 14.21 20.54
N PRO A 47 22.32 13.67 20.51
CA PRO A 47 21.49 13.56 21.70
C PRO A 47 22.18 12.68 22.76
N THR A 48 21.91 12.96 24.03
CA THR A 48 22.34 12.08 25.12
C THR A 48 21.51 10.79 25.14
N SER A 49 22.00 9.77 25.86
CA SER A 49 21.23 8.52 26.05
C SER A 49 19.89 8.75 26.76
N ALA A 50 19.83 9.68 27.72
CA ALA A 50 18.58 10.07 28.38
C ALA A 50 17.59 10.69 27.38
N GLN A 51 18.05 11.62 26.54
CA GLN A 51 17.20 12.23 25.52
C GLN A 51 16.73 11.20 24.47
N LEU A 52 17.57 10.22 24.12
CA LEU A 52 17.13 9.12 23.25
C LEU A 52 16.09 8.22 23.91
N ALA A 53 16.17 8.01 25.23
CA ALA A 53 15.18 7.26 25.99
C ALA A 53 13.82 8.01 26.01
N ASP A 54 13.82 9.31 26.31
CA ASP A 54 12.61 10.14 26.28
C ASP A 54 11.96 10.13 24.88
N LEU A 55 12.77 10.21 23.81
CA LEU A 55 12.28 10.12 22.43
C LEU A 55 11.74 8.72 22.10
N ALA A 56 12.24 7.67 22.74
CA ALA A 56 11.74 6.31 22.51
C ALA A 56 10.29 6.14 22.97
N GLU A 57 9.88 6.85 24.03
CA GLU A 57 8.50 6.81 24.53
C GLU A 57 7.48 7.33 23.50
N ILE A 58 7.88 8.29 22.67
CA ILE A 58 7.04 8.85 21.59
C ILE A 58 7.17 8.09 20.27
N GLY A 59 7.87 6.95 20.26
CA GLY A 59 7.98 6.09 19.10
C GLY A 59 9.27 6.23 18.27
N LEU A 60 10.23 7.06 18.66
CA LEU A 60 11.53 7.16 17.96
C LEU A 60 12.38 5.93 18.24
N ASP A 61 13.06 5.37 17.24
CA ASP A 61 13.85 4.14 17.39
C ASP A 61 15.34 4.44 17.69
N PRO A 62 15.82 4.27 18.95
CA PRO A 62 17.21 4.59 19.29
C PRO A 62 18.21 3.63 18.64
N LEU A 63 17.85 2.36 18.41
CA LEU A 63 18.72 1.39 17.76
C LEU A 63 18.99 1.81 16.32
N TYR A 64 17.95 2.26 15.61
CA TYR A 64 18.12 2.76 14.26
C TYR A 64 19.00 4.01 14.27
N VAL A 65 18.75 4.98 15.15
CA VAL A 65 19.57 6.20 15.23
C VAL A 65 21.05 5.86 15.48
N LEU A 66 21.34 5.00 16.44
CA LEU A 66 22.70 4.69 16.85
C LEU A 66 23.45 3.85 15.81
N VAL A 67 22.87 2.74 15.36
CA VAL A 67 23.60 1.72 14.57
C VAL A 67 23.00 1.43 13.20
N GLY A 68 21.90 2.09 12.82
CA GLY A 68 21.25 1.91 11.52
C GLY A 68 20.41 0.63 11.40
N GLN A 69 20.23 -0.11 12.49
CA GLN A 69 19.38 -1.28 12.55
C GLN A 69 18.05 -0.90 13.18
N ARG A 70 16.93 -1.14 12.48
CA ARG A 70 15.62 -0.89 13.08
C ARG A 70 15.35 -1.91 14.18
N SER A 71 14.86 -1.42 15.31
CA SER A 71 14.35 -2.25 16.38
C SER A 71 13.23 -3.13 15.83
N VAL A 72 13.30 -4.40 16.17
CA VAL A 72 12.30 -5.40 15.80
C VAL A 72 10.99 -5.02 16.51
N ALA A 73 11.07 -4.57 17.77
CA ALA A 73 9.97 -3.93 18.49
C ALA A 73 9.86 -2.44 18.09
N ARG A 74 8.66 -2.00 17.70
CA ARG A 74 8.38 -0.58 17.50
C ARG A 74 8.35 0.13 18.86
N PRO A 75 9.07 1.24 19.06
CA PRO A 75 8.96 2.02 20.29
C PRO A 75 7.53 2.59 20.44
N GLY A 76 7.05 2.74 21.68
CA GLY A 76 5.68 3.19 21.97
C GLY A 76 4.58 2.11 21.89
N LEU A 77 4.94 0.83 21.76
CA LEU A 77 3.99 -0.28 21.86
C LEU A 77 3.49 -0.47 23.30
N ALA A 78 2.21 -0.84 23.45
CA ALA A 78 1.68 -1.25 24.74
C ALA A 78 2.34 -2.55 25.24
N GLN A 79 2.39 -2.75 26.55
CA GLN A 79 3.05 -3.92 27.15
C GLN A 79 2.53 -5.26 26.60
N GLU A 80 1.24 -5.34 26.31
CA GLU A 80 0.61 -6.52 25.70
C GLU A 80 1.11 -6.77 24.27
N GLN A 81 1.24 -5.71 23.47
CA GLN A 81 1.76 -5.81 22.10
C GLN A 81 3.24 -6.20 22.10
N ILE A 82 4.01 -5.72 23.08
CA ILE A 82 5.40 -6.14 23.29
C ILE A 82 5.47 -7.62 23.63
N ALA A 83 4.61 -8.10 24.53
CA ALA A 83 4.56 -9.51 24.92
C ALA A 83 4.22 -10.42 23.72
N MET A 84 3.16 -10.07 22.98
CA MET A 84 2.76 -10.80 21.77
C MET A 84 3.87 -10.78 20.72
N PHE A 85 4.56 -9.65 20.56
CA PHE A 85 5.66 -9.53 19.62
C PHE A 85 6.85 -10.42 20.00
N ASN A 86 7.24 -10.42 21.28
CA ASN A 86 8.30 -11.27 21.78
C ASN A 86 7.96 -12.75 21.59
N GLU A 87 6.72 -13.16 21.86
CA GLU A 87 6.27 -14.53 21.64
C GLU A 87 6.40 -14.96 20.16
N VAL A 88 6.06 -14.08 19.22
CA VAL A 88 6.23 -14.35 17.78
C VAL A 88 7.71 -14.52 17.44
N ILE A 89 8.59 -13.68 17.96
CA ILE A 89 10.04 -13.76 17.70
C ILE A 89 10.64 -15.03 18.29
N ASP A 90 10.34 -15.34 19.55
CA ASP A 90 10.84 -16.54 20.22
C ASP A 90 10.38 -17.81 19.49
N THR A 91 9.10 -17.85 19.12
CA THR A 91 8.54 -18.96 18.33
C THR A 91 9.22 -19.06 16.97
N PHE A 92 9.37 -17.95 16.26
CA PHE A 92 9.98 -17.93 14.93
C PHE A 92 11.42 -18.45 14.94
N TRP A 93 12.21 -18.11 15.96
CA TRP A 93 13.58 -18.61 16.09
C TRP A 93 13.67 -20.08 16.52
N ALA A 94 12.66 -20.59 17.24
CA ALA A 94 12.57 -22.01 17.59
C ALA A 94 12.20 -22.93 16.41
N LEU A 95 11.65 -22.37 15.32
CA LEU A 95 11.27 -23.12 14.11
C LEU A 95 12.48 -23.56 13.27
N SER A 96 12.30 -24.61 12.46
CA SER A 96 13.23 -24.99 11.39
C SER A 96 13.23 -23.96 10.25
N ASP A 97 14.25 -23.97 9.40
CA ASP A 97 14.33 -23.07 8.23
C ASP A 97 13.10 -23.18 7.32
N ASP A 98 12.67 -24.41 7.00
CA ASP A 98 11.48 -24.64 6.18
C ASP A 98 10.22 -24.08 6.84
N SER A 99 10.08 -24.26 8.15
CA SER A 99 8.94 -23.77 8.92
C SER A 99 8.95 -22.24 9.05
N ARG A 100 10.12 -21.62 9.17
CA ARG A 100 10.28 -20.16 9.11
C ARG A 100 9.81 -19.59 7.77
N ALA A 101 10.15 -20.23 6.66
CA ALA A 101 9.71 -19.80 5.34
C ALA A 101 8.18 -19.89 5.17
N ILE A 102 7.57 -20.95 5.71
CA ILE A 102 6.11 -21.11 5.74
C ILE A 102 5.46 -20.02 6.61
N ALA A 103 5.99 -19.78 7.82
CA ALA A 103 5.48 -18.75 8.73
C ALA A 103 5.51 -17.36 8.09
N LEU A 104 6.61 -17.00 7.39
CA LEU A 104 6.71 -15.74 6.64
C LEU A 104 5.68 -15.66 5.50
N THR A 105 5.43 -16.78 4.81
CA THR A 105 4.43 -16.85 3.74
C THR A 105 3.02 -16.58 4.28
N MET A 106 2.68 -17.15 5.45
CA MET A 106 1.40 -16.93 6.12
C MET A 106 1.24 -15.48 6.57
N LEU A 107 2.24 -14.91 7.23
CA LEU A 107 2.23 -13.49 7.64
C LEU A 107 2.09 -12.55 6.44
N GLY A 108 2.77 -12.84 5.33
CA GLY A 108 2.61 -12.12 4.08
C GLY A 108 1.21 -12.24 3.47
N GLY A 109 0.56 -13.39 3.64
CA GLY A 109 -0.84 -13.60 3.26
C GLY A 109 -1.81 -12.75 4.08
N LEU A 110 -1.62 -12.69 5.41
CA LEU A 110 -2.43 -11.86 6.30
C LEU A 110 -2.24 -10.37 6.03
N LEU A 111 -0.99 -9.91 5.84
CA LEU A 111 -0.72 -8.52 5.48
C LEU A 111 -1.43 -8.11 4.19
N ARG A 112 -1.38 -8.96 3.14
CA ARG A 112 -2.10 -8.69 1.89
C ARG A 112 -3.61 -8.58 2.10
N LYS A 113 -4.18 -9.47 2.92
CA LYS A 113 -5.61 -9.43 3.27
C LYS A 113 -5.98 -8.12 3.97
N ASP A 114 -5.17 -7.67 4.93
CA ASP A 114 -5.44 -6.44 5.68
C ASP A 114 -5.26 -5.19 4.81
N VAL A 115 -4.21 -5.15 3.99
CA VAL A 115 -3.99 -4.05 3.02
C VAL A 115 -5.13 -4.00 2.00
N GLN A 116 -5.65 -5.14 1.55
CA GLN A 116 -6.81 -5.19 0.66
C GLN A 116 -8.07 -4.68 1.38
N ALA A 117 -8.31 -5.09 2.63
CA ALA A 117 -9.45 -4.61 3.42
C ALA A 117 -9.34 -3.11 3.75
N GLU A 118 -8.14 -2.59 3.92
CA GLU A 118 -7.87 -1.17 4.20
C GLU A 118 -7.92 -0.32 2.93
N ALA A 119 -7.47 -0.83 1.77
CA ALA A 119 -7.66 -0.20 0.46
C ALA A 119 -9.16 -0.12 0.09
N SER A 120 -9.97 -1.10 0.50
CA SER A 120 -11.43 -1.03 0.42
C SER A 120 -12.03 0.04 1.35
N ARG A 121 -11.36 0.41 2.44
CA ARG A 121 -11.78 1.48 3.37
C ARG A 121 -11.24 2.87 3.02
N SER A 122 -10.08 2.95 2.38
CA SER A 122 -9.32 4.18 2.06
C SER A 122 -9.39 4.52 0.57
N VAL A 123 -10.58 4.34 0.00
CA VAL A 123 -10.95 4.94 -1.28
C VAL A 123 -10.75 6.46 -1.15
N PRO A 124 -9.94 7.11 -2.01
CA PRO A 124 -9.71 8.55 -1.91
C PRO A 124 -11.05 9.30 -1.98
N ILE A 125 -11.19 10.44 -1.30
CA ILE A 125 -12.45 11.22 -1.26
C ILE A 125 -13.00 11.49 -2.68
N SER A 126 -12.12 11.60 -3.69
CA SER A 126 -12.51 11.76 -5.10
C SER A 126 -13.08 10.49 -5.76
N ALA A 127 -12.72 9.31 -5.27
CA ALA A 127 -13.33 8.04 -5.66
C ALA A 127 -14.69 7.81 -4.97
N TYR A 128 -14.88 8.31 -3.73
CA TYR A 128 -16.21 8.37 -3.09
C TYR A 128 -17.21 9.22 -3.89
N ALA A 129 -16.76 10.32 -4.49
CA ALA A 129 -17.61 11.19 -5.31
C ALA A 129 -18.16 10.50 -6.58
N TYR A 130 -17.47 9.48 -7.09
CA TYR A 130 -17.95 8.68 -8.23
C TYR A 130 -18.98 7.62 -7.79
N ALA A 131 -18.75 6.94 -6.65
CA ALA A 131 -19.62 5.91 -6.09
C ALA A 131 -21.07 6.40 -5.82
N HIS A 132 -21.25 7.61 -5.30
CA HIS A 132 -22.57 8.10 -4.89
C HIS A 132 -23.56 8.40 -6.04
N ALA A 133 -23.14 8.35 -7.31
CA ALA A 133 -24.00 8.70 -8.45
C ALA A 133 -24.73 7.50 -9.09
N SER A 134 -24.29 6.26 -8.85
CA SER A 134 -24.84 5.08 -9.52
C SER A 134 -25.49 4.11 -8.53
N GLY A 135 -26.79 4.27 -8.30
CA GLY A 135 -27.57 3.23 -7.62
C GLY A 135 -27.53 1.89 -8.38
N GLY A 136 -27.27 0.79 -7.66
CA GLY A 136 -27.36 -0.58 -8.16
C GLY A 136 -26.25 -1.02 -9.14
N VAL A 137 -26.26 -2.31 -9.48
CA VAL A 137 -25.43 -2.88 -10.55
C VAL A 137 -26.02 -2.52 -11.90
N ARG A 138 -25.20 -1.96 -12.80
CA ARG A 138 -25.61 -1.55 -14.15
C ARG A 138 -24.50 -1.80 -15.18
N GLU A 139 -24.84 -1.73 -16.45
CA GLU A 139 -23.84 -1.70 -17.53
C GLU A 139 -22.97 -0.43 -17.47
N ALA A 140 -21.71 -0.56 -17.88
CA ALA A 140 -20.77 0.55 -17.96
C ALA A 140 -21.17 1.53 -19.07
N THR A 141 -21.07 2.83 -18.79
CA THR A 141 -21.32 3.88 -19.78
C THR A 141 -20.18 3.97 -20.79
N PRO A 142 -20.40 4.58 -21.97
CA PRO A 142 -19.33 4.81 -22.95
C PRO A 142 -18.13 5.57 -22.38
N LYS A 143 -18.37 6.52 -21.45
CA LYS A 143 -17.29 7.26 -20.77
C LYS A 143 -16.46 6.37 -19.86
N GLU A 144 -17.11 5.44 -19.15
CA GLU A 144 -16.45 4.46 -18.28
C GLU A 144 -15.64 3.46 -19.09
N LEU A 145 -16.20 2.93 -20.18
CA LEU A 145 -15.48 2.04 -21.09
C LEU A 145 -14.24 2.72 -21.69
N ALA A 146 -14.32 4.02 -22.00
CA ALA A 146 -13.16 4.79 -22.45
C ALA A 146 -12.09 4.94 -21.35
N ALA A 147 -12.49 5.19 -20.11
CA ALA A 147 -11.57 5.25 -18.97
C ALA A 147 -10.91 3.88 -18.70
N ILE A 148 -11.67 2.80 -18.74
CA ILE A 148 -11.19 1.42 -18.60
C ILE A 148 -10.17 1.09 -19.70
N LYS A 149 -10.47 1.47 -20.95
CA LYS A 149 -9.54 1.30 -22.07
C LYS A 149 -8.22 2.03 -21.86
N ALA A 150 -8.25 3.26 -21.36
CA ALA A 150 -7.04 4.00 -21.01
C ALA A 150 -6.27 3.34 -19.86
N GLY A 151 -6.98 2.81 -18.85
CA GLY A 151 -6.37 2.08 -17.74
C GLY A 151 -5.67 0.77 -18.13
N LEU A 152 -5.96 0.24 -19.31
CA LEU A 152 -5.35 -0.98 -19.86
C LEU A 152 -4.05 -0.75 -20.63
N GLU A 153 -3.64 0.51 -20.87
CA GLU A 153 -2.46 0.85 -21.69
C GLU A 153 -1.17 0.19 -21.22
N THR A 154 -0.99 0.01 -19.91
CA THR A 154 0.20 -0.65 -19.34
C THR A 154 0.06 -2.16 -19.19
N GLN A 155 -1.12 -2.71 -19.45
CA GLN A 155 -1.43 -4.13 -19.19
C GLN A 155 -1.65 -4.94 -20.46
N LEU A 156 -2.14 -4.30 -21.53
CA LEU A 156 -2.37 -4.95 -22.82
C LEU A 156 -1.29 -4.58 -23.83
N LYS A 157 -0.93 -5.54 -24.68
CA LYS A 157 0.00 -5.32 -25.81
C LYS A 157 -0.53 -4.28 -26.79
N ASP A 158 -1.86 -4.26 -27.00
CA ASP A 158 -2.55 -3.28 -27.82
C ASP A 158 -3.88 -2.89 -27.15
N ALA A 159 -3.79 -1.98 -26.18
CA ALA A 159 -4.98 -1.45 -25.50
C ALA A 159 -5.93 -0.72 -26.47
N SER A 160 -5.42 -0.19 -27.59
CA SER A 160 -6.23 0.52 -28.57
C SER A 160 -7.21 -0.40 -29.33
N SER A 161 -6.89 -1.70 -29.45
CA SER A 161 -7.79 -2.71 -30.02
C SER A 161 -8.69 -3.41 -28.99
N ALA A 162 -8.62 -3.02 -27.71
CA ALA A 162 -9.42 -3.62 -26.66
C ALA A 162 -10.93 -3.60 -27.01
N ARG A 163 -11.55 -4.76 -26.92
CA ARG A 163 -12.99 -4.99 -27.03
C ARG A 163 -13.52 -5.46 -25.69
N PHE A 164 -14.68 -4.96 -25.30
CA PHE A 164 -15.30 -5.23 -24.02
C PHE A 164 -16.58 -6.04 -24.18
N SER A 165 -16.87 -6.90 -23.20
CA SER A 165 -18.13 -7.64 -23.11
C SER A 165 -18.57 -7.72 -21.65
N ASN A 166 -19.88 -7.52 -21.39
CA ASN A 166 -20.50 -7.58 -20.06
C ASN A 166 -19.77 -6.79 -18.97
N VAL A 167 -19.38 -5.54 -19.27
CA VAL A 167 -18.73 -4.68 -18.28
C VAL A 167 -19.80 -4.02 -17.43
N ARG A 168 -19.95 -4.52 -16.20
CA ARG A 168 -20.90 -4.00 -15.22
C ARG A 168 -20.18 -3.23 -14.13
N VAL A 169 -20.85 -2.22 -13.59
CA VAL A 169 -20.38 -1.32 -12.54
C VAL A 169 -21.39 -1.35 -11.40
N ASN A 170 -20.90 -1.44 -10.16
CA ASN A 170 -21.74 -1.34 -8.97
C ASN A 170 -21.76 0.10 -8.41
N GLY A 171 -22.55 0.33 -7.36
CA GLY A 171 -22.64 1.64 -6.72
C GLY A 171 -21.42 2.10 -5.93
N GLU A 172 -20.36 1.31 -5.91
CA GLU A 172 -19.07 1.68 -5.31
C GLU A 172 -18.04 2.07 -6.38
N GLY A 173 -18.44 2.05 -7.66
CA GLY A 173 -17.54 2.27 -8.79
C GLY A 173 -16.62 1.09 -9.09
N SER A 174 -16.81 -0.06 -8.43
CA SER A 174 -16.17 -1.30 -8.86
C SER A 174 -16.78 -1.76 -10.17
N PHE A 175 -15.94 -2.26 -11.08
CA PHE A 175 -16.41 -2.88 -12.31
C PHE A 175 -15.83 -4.27 -12.50
N CYS A 176 -16.59 -5.09 -13.22
CA CYS A 176 -16.15 -6.39 -13.73
C CYS A 176 -16.65 -6.57 -15.15
N GLY A 177 -15.82 -7.17 -15.99
CA GLY A 177 -16.23 -7.54 -17.34
C GLY A 177 -15.20 -8.42 -18.02
N LEU A 178 -15.40 -8.62 -19.30
CA LEU A 178 -14.47 -9.35 -20.16
C LEU A 178 -13.78 -8.38 -21.12
N VAL A 179 -12.48 -8.57 -21.34
CA VAL A 179 -11.69 -7.83 -22.32
C VAL A 179 -10.97 -8.76 -23.29
N ASN A 180 -10.90 -8.36 -24.55
CA ASN A 180 -10.12 -9.04 -25.58
C ASN A 180 -9.32 -7.99 -26.37
N SER A 181 -8.04 -8.25 -26.61
CA SER A 181 -7.17 -7.36 -27.38
C SER A 181 -6.27 -8.13 -28.32
N LYS A 182 -5.73 -7.44 -29.33
CA LYS A 182 -4.73 -8.05 -30.21
C LYS A 182 -3.45 -8.36 -29.46
N ASN A 183 -2.89 -9.53 -29.71
CA ASN A 183 -1.54 -9.88 -29.30
C ASN A 183 -0.50 -9.25 -30.26
N GLY A 184 0.79 -9.51 -30.02
CA GLY A 184 1.89 -8.98 -30.85
C GLY A 184 1.86 -9.44 -32.32
N PHE A 185 1.05 -10.45 -32.66
CA PHE A 185 0.84 -10.94 -34.02
C PHE A 185 -0.45 -10.37 -34.66
N GLY A 186 -1.15 -9.46 -33.98
CA GLY A 186 -2.36 -8.82 -34.49
C GLY A 186 -3.63 -9.67 -34.38
N ALA A 187 -3.56 -10.85 -33.75
CA ALA A 187 -4.69 -11.76 -33.55
C ALA A 187 -5.36 -11.56 -32.18
N TYR A 188 -6.67 -11.76 -32.11
CA TYR A 188 -7.42 -11.76 -30.85
C TYR A 188 -7.30 -13.14 -30.17
N GLY A 189 -6.94 -13.14 -28.89
CA GLY A 189 -6.68 -14.37 -28.11
C GLY A 189 -7.90 -14.95 -27.41
N GLY A 190 -9.01 -14.20 -27.36
CA GLY A 190 -10.20 -14.57 -26.59
C GLY A 190 -10.50 -13.53 -25.51
N TYR A 191 -11.67 -13.65 -24.90
CA TYR A 191 -12.09 -12.77 -23.82
C TYR A 191 -11.51 -13.25 -22.49
N THR A 192 -10.86 -12.35 -21.77
CA THR A 192 -10.28 -12.58 -20.44
C THR A 192 -11.05 -11.76 -19.41
N PRO A 193 -11.40 -12.34 -18.25
CA PRO A 193 -11.94 -11.61 -17.11
C PRO A 193 -11.04 -10.45 -16.66
N MET A 194 -11.67 -9.33 -16.31
CA MET A 194 -11.02 -8.20 -15.67
C MET A 194 -11.92 -7.62 -14.58
N THR A 195 -11.29 -7.07 -13.54
CA THR A 195 -11.97 -6.25 -12.54
C THR A 195 -11.20 -4.96 -12.34
N GLY A 196 -11.84 -3.95 -11.75
CA GLY A 196 -11.15 -2.72 -11.42
C GLY A 196 -12.03 -1.75 -10.66
N LEU A 197 -11.51 -0.54 -10.53
CA LEU A 197 -12.17 0.59 -9.87
C LEU A 197 -12.19 1.79 -10.80
N LEU A 198 -13.36 2.42 -10.89
CA LEU A 198 -13.57 3.72 -11.50
C LEU A 198 -13.52 4.79 -10.43
N PHE A 199 -12.82 5.88 -10.70
CA PHE A 199 -12.69 6.99 -9.78
C PHE A 199 -12.46 8.30 -10.53
N ASP A 200 -12.87 9.40 -9.94
CA ASP A 200 -12.54 10.73 -10.44
C ASP A 200 -11.17 11.15 -9.91
N LEU A 201 -10.29 11.61 -10.80
CA LEU A 201 -9.07 12.34 -10.45
C LEU A 201 -9.14 13.74 -11.05
N ASN A 202 -9.33 14.76 -10.22
CA ASN A 202 -9.32 16.17 -10.62
C ASN A 202 -10.31 16.49 -11.76
N GLY A 203 -11.53 15.93 -11.71
CA GLY A 203 -12.57 16.09 -12.72
C GLY A 203 -12.44 15.17 -13.94
N LYS A 204 -11.47 14.23 -13.90
CA LYS A 204 -11.23 13.25 -14.96
C LYS A 204 -11.56 11.84 -14.46
N LEU A 205 -12.57 11.23 -15.08
CA LEU A 205 -12.89 9.82 -14.88
C LEU A 205 -11.71 8.94 -15.30
N THR A 206 -11.21 8.16 -14.36
CA THR A 206 -10.05 7.29 -14.48
C THR A 206 -10.42 5.88 -14.02
N ALA A 207 -9.79 4.87 -14.61
CA ALA A 207 -9.96 3.48 -14.21
C ALA A 207 -8.60 2.87 -13.83
N HIS A 208 -8.58 2.11 -12.73
CA HIS A 208 -7.49 1.20 -12.40
C HIS A 208 -7.98 -0.22 -12.62
N VAL A 209 -7.34 -0.92 -13.57
CA VAL A 209 -7.72 -2.28 -13.98
C VAL A 209 -6.79 -3.27 -13.29
N MET A 210 -7.31 -4.43 -12.90
CA MET A 210 -6.60 -5.45 -12.13
C MET A 210 -7.02 -6.87 -12.57
N GLY A 211 -6.14 -7.85 -12.29
CA GLY A 211 -6.46 -9.28 -12.35
C GLY A 211 -6.41 -9.94 -13.72
N LEU A 212 -5.84 -9.30 -14.74
CA LEU A 212 -5.74 -9.90 -16.09
C LEU A 212 -4.89 -11.18 -16.15
N ASP A 213 -4.07 -11.44 -15.15
CA ASP A 213 -3.15 -12.57 -15.03
C ASP A 213 -3.73 -13.76 -14.25
N SER A 214 -4.87 -13.60 -13.56
CA SER A 214 -5.53 -14.66 -12.80
C SER A 214 -7.06 -14.63 -12.98
N PRO A 215 -7.57 -15.20 -14.07
CA PRO A 215 -9.01 -15.22 -14.39
C PRO A 215 -9.88 -15.79 -13.26
N GLU A 216 -9.41 -16.83 -12.58
CA GLU A 216 -10.12 -17.49 -11.49
C GLU A 216 -10.27 -16.57 -10.27
N ALA A 217 -9.21 -15.82 -9.93
CA ALA A 217 -9.26 -14.84 -8.85
C ALA A 217 -10.21 -13.68 -9.19
N VAL A 218 -10.24 -13.24 -10.45
CA VAL A 218 -11.17 -12.21 -10.91
C VAL A 218 -12.62 -12.69 -10.76
N GLN A 219 -12.92 -13.94 -11.12
CA GLN A 219 -14.25 -14.51 -10.97
C GLN A 219 -14.74 -14.42 -9.52
N MET A 220 -13.92 -14.84 -8.56
CA MET A 220 -14.24 -14.79 -7.13
C MET A 220 -14.48 -13.35 -6.65
N VAL A 221 -13.60 -12.41 -7.03
CA VAL A 221 -13.74 -10.99 -6.65
C VAL A 221 -15.01 -10.38 -7.24
N CYS A 222 -15.36 -10.74 -8.47
CA CYS A 222 -16.56 -10.23 -9.12
C CYS A 222 -17.84 -10.78 -8.50
N GLU A 223 -17.85 -12.03 -8.06
CA GLU A 223 -18.98 -12.62 -7.32
C GLU A 223 -19.22 -11.92 -5.97
N ASP A 224 -18.16 -11.70 -5.19
CA ASP A 224 -18.22 -10.99 -3.91
C ASP A 224 -18.80 -9.57 -4.05
N LYS A 225 -18.49 -8.90 -5.15
CA LYS A 225 -18.97 -7.54 -5.48
C LYS A 225 -20.38 -7.49 -6.10
N GLY A 226 -21.05 -8.64 -6.25
CA GLY A 226 -22.36 -8.73 -6.92
C GLY A 226 -22.29 -8.48 -8.44
N LEU A 227 -21.10 -8.59 -9.03
CA LEU A 227 -20.79 -8.32 -10.44
C LEU A 227 -20.39 -9.61 -11.18
N SER A 228 -21.07 -10.72 -10.89
CA SER A 228 -20.78 -12.04 -11.45
C SER A 228 -20.56 -12.03 -12.98
N LEU A 229 -19.48 -12.66 -13.43
CA LEU A 229 -19.22 -12.79 -14.86
C LEU A 229 -19.92 -14.03 -15.41
N PRO A 230 -20.32 -14.03 -16.70
CA PRO A 230 -20.82 -15.24 -17.32
C PRO A 230 -19.75 -16.34 -17.26
N PRO A 231 -20.15 -17.62 -17.19
CA PRO A 231 -19.20 -18.71 -17.37
C PRO A 231 -18.52 -18.58 -18.74
N ALA A 232 -17.20 -18.79 -18.74
CA ALA A 232 -16.35 -18.76 -19.93
C ALA A 232 -16.69 -19.88 -20.92
#